data_AF-A0A0A8WTQ3-F1
#
_entry.id   AF-A0A0A8WTQ3-F1
#
_cell.length_a   1.000
_cell.length_b   1.000
_cell.length_c   1.000
_cell.angle_alpha   90.00
_cell.angle_beta   90.00
_cell.angle_gamma   90.00
#
_symmetry.space_group_name_H-M   'P 1'
#
loop_
_entity.id
_entity.type
_entity.pdbx_description
1 polymer ?
#
loop_
_entity_poly.entity_id
_entity_poly.type
_entity_poly.pdbx_seq_one_letter_code
_entity_poly.pdbx_strand_id
1 'polypeptide(L)'
;MLTTVFLMTIVSILVLPACLWLYALVDVAMNEFANLGIKMAWLLLLIFFPPVATIIYFLLGRGQRVTSYQVGKTVMIIILLIPVLLIIAFYLLYFGNFGFHPDIPETIRI
;
A
#
# COMPACT_ATOMS: atom_id res chain seq x y z
N MET A 1 14.99 9.16 -18.27
CA MET A 1 15.37 9.03 -16.85
C MET A 1 14.37 9.73 -15.93
N LEU A 2 14.20 11.05 -16.04
CA LEU A 2 13.26 11.81 -15.19
C LEU A 2 11.81 11.32 -15.31
N THR A 3 11.34 11.09 -16.55
CA THR A 3 9.96 10.63 -16.81
C THR A 3 9.66 9.26 -16.19
N THR A 4 10.61 8.32 -16.21
CA THR A 4 10.45 6.99 -15.62
C THR A 4 10.32 7.07 -14.10
N VAL A 5 11.19 7.86 -13.46
CA VAL A 5 11.12 8.12 -12.01
C VAL A 5 9.80 8.79 -11.65
N PHE A 6 9.35 9.76 -12.43
CA PHE A 6 8.07 10.44 -12.23
C PHE A 6 6.88 9.46 -12.26
N LEU A 7 6.83 8.57 -13.25
CA LEU A 7 5.79 7.55 -13.35
C LEU A 7 5.82 6.56 -12.18
N MET A 8 7.00 6.08 -11.79
CA MET A 8 7.17 5.20 -10.62
C MET A 8 6.65 5.85 -9.33
N THR A 9 6.88 7.16 -9.17
CA THR A 9 6.44 7.89 -7.98
C THR A 9 4.93 8.01 -7.93
N ILE A 10 4.29 8.31 -9.06
CA ILE A 10 2.82 8.35 -9.16
C ILE A 10 2.22 7.00 -8.80
N VAL A 11 2.75 5.91 -9.36
CA VAL A 11 2.26 4.55 -9.06
C VAL A 11 2.42 4.22 -7.58
N SER A 12 3.56 4.57 -6.98
CA SER A 12 3.81 4.33 -5.55
C SER A 12 2.81 5.07 -4.65
N ILE A 13 2.48 6.33 -4.99
CA ILE A 13 1.48 7.14 -4.28
C ILE A 13 0.08 6.55 -4.39
N LEU A 14 -0.24 5.82 -5.48
CA LEU A 14 -1.55 5.18 -5.65
C LEU A 14 -1.64 3.81 -4.98
N VAL A 15 -0.57 3.00 -5.04
CA VAL A 15 -0.56 1.62 -4.55
C VAL A 15 -0.62 1.56 -3.02
N LEU A 16 0.15 2.40 -2.31
CA LEU A 16 0.20 2.34 -0.86
C LEU A 16 -1.16 2.65 -0.19
N PRO A 17 -1.88 3.73 -0.56
CA PRO A 17 -3.21 3.98 -0.03
C PRO A 17 -4.23 2.92 -0.46
N ALA A 18 -4.11 2.34 -1.66
CA ALA A 18 -4.99 1.28 -2.12
C ALA A 18 -4.86 0.01 -1.25
N CYS A 19 -3.63 -0.37 -0.87
CA CYS A 19 -3.40 -1.50 0.05
C CYS A 19 -4.03 -1.25 1.42
N LEU A 20 -3.91 -0.04 1.97
CA LEU A 20 -4.53 0.35 3.24
C LEU A 20 -6.05 0.34 3.17
N TRP A 21 -6.62 0.80 2.05
CA TRP A 21 -8.06 0.78 1.81
C TRP A 21 -8.60 -0.65 1.75
N LEU A 22 -7.97 -1.53 0.97
CA LEU A 22 -8.35 -2.95 0.89
C LEU A 22 -8.28 -3.61 2.26
N TYR A 23 -7.25 -3.31 3.05
CA TYR A 23 -7.17 -3.78 4.43
C TYR A 23 -8.36 -3.31 5.26
N ALA A 24 -8.72 -2.02 5.21
CA ALA A 24 -9.85 -1.49 5.95
C ALA A 24 -11.18 -2.17 5.54
N LEU A 25 -11.36 -2.45 4.25
CA LEU A 25 -12.54 -3.14 3.73
C LEU A 25 -12.63 -4.57 4.25
N VAL A 26 -11.52 -5.31 4.23
CA VAL A 26 -11.45 -6.67 4.80
C VAL A 26 -11.67 -6.65 6.31
N ASP A 27 -11.09 -5.67 7.02
CA ASP A 27 -11.24 -5.52 8.47
C ASP A 27 -12.72 -5.25 8.85
N VAL A 28 -13.44 -4.41 8.10
CA VAL A 28 -14.89 -4.20 8.31
C VAL A 28 -15.70 -5.46 7.96
N ALA A 29 -15.38 -6.12 6.85
CA ALA A 29 -16.12 -7.30 6.41
C ALA A 29 -16.01 -8.46 7.42
N MET A 30 -14.79 -8.71 7.92
CA MET A 30 -14.49 -9.83 8.81
C MET A 30 -14.87 -9.60 10.28
N ASN A 31 -14.78 -8.36 10.77
CA ASN A 31 -15.16 -8.08 12.15
C ASN A 31 -16.67 -7.90 12.30
N GLU A 32 -17.18 -8.25 13.48
CA GLU A 32 -18.57 -7.98 13.87
C GLU A 32 -18.66 -6.62 14.56
N PHE A 33 -19.79 -5.94 14.35
CA PHE A 33 -20.11 -4.66 14.95
C PHE A 33 -21.36 -4.80 15.80
N ALA A 34 -21.48 -3.97 16.84
CA ALA A 34 -22.61 -4.02 17.75
C ALA A 34 -23.95 -3.72 17.06
N ASN A 35 -23.89 -2.96 15.96
CA ASN A 35 -25.05 -2.61 15.17
C ASN A 35 -24.75 -2.86 13.68
N LEU A 36 -25.61 -3.63 13.02
CA LEU A 36 -25.48 -3.96 11.61
C LEU A 36 -25.53 -2.72 10.71
N GLY A 37 -26.32 -1.72 11.07
CA GLY A 37 -26.38 -0.43 10.36
C GLY A 37 -25.05 0.32 10.39
N ILE A 38 -24.29 0.25 11.50
CA ILE A 38 -22.95 0.86 11.59
C ILE A 38 -21.97 0.13 10.68
N LYS A 39 -22.02 -1.21 10.64
CA LYS A 39 -21.19 -2.00 9.72
C LYS A 39 -21.47 -1.64 8.26
N MET A 40 -22.74 -1.54 7.88
CA MET A 40 -23.13 -1.16 6.52
C MET A 40 -22.69 0.26 6.17
N ALA A 41 -22.83 1.22 7.11
CA ALA A 41 -22.36 2.59 6.89
C ALA A 41 -20.86 2.65 6.62
N TRP A 42 -20.05 1.88 7.35
CA TRP A 42 -18.61 1.79 7.10
C TRP A 42 -18.27 1.18 5.76
N LEU A 43 -18.95 0.09 5.36
CA LEU A 43 -18.75 -0.50 4.03
C LEU A 43 -19.11 0.48 2.92
N LEU A 44 -20.25 1.19 3.04
CA LEU A 44 -20.67 2.20 2.07
C LEU A 44 -19.64 3.33 1.98
N LEU A 45 -19.20 3.88 3.12
CA LEU A 45 -18.17 4.93 3.13
C LEU A 45 -16.87 4.45 2.48
N LEU A 46 -16.40 3.24 2.78
CA LEU A 46 -15.18 2.69 2.20
C LEU A 46 -15.29 2.47 0.68
N ILE A 47 -16.47 2.12 0.17
CA ILE A 47 -16.70 1.92 -1.27
C ILE A 47 -16.80 3.26 -2.01
N PHE A 48 -17.56 4.23 -1.48
CA PHE A 48 -17.82 5.49 -2.16
C PHE A 48 -16.75 6.55 -1.94
N PHE A 49 -16.01 6.50 -0.82
CA PHE A 49 -15.00 7.49 -0.47
C PHE A 49 -13.70 6.84 0.05
N PRO A 50 -13.00 6.02 -0.75
CA PRO A 50 -11.90 5.17 -0.27
C PRO A 50 -10.82 5.91 0.54
N PRO A 51 -10.22 7.02 0.08
CA PRO A 51 -9.11 7.65 0.82
C PRO A 51 -9.58 8.23 2.15
N VAL A 52 -10.70 8.97 2.13
CA VAL A 52 -11.25 9.67 3.30
C VAL A 52 -11.80 8.66 4.31
N ALA A 53 -12.63 7.71 3.85
CA ALA A 53 -13.24 6.70 4.70
C ALA A 53 -12.20 5.79 5.34
N THR A 54 -11.12 5.43 4.63
CA THR A 54 -10.03 4.62 5.20
C THR A 54 -9.38 5.34 6.39
N ILE A 55 -9.06 6.63 6.24
CA ILE A 55 -8.47 7.44 7.32
C ILE A 55 -9.42 7.49 8.53
N ILE A 56 -10.69 7.86 8.31
CA ILE A 56 -11.67 7.97 9.40
C ILE A 56 -11.92 6.61 10.05
N TYR A 57 -11.93 5.51 9.27
CA TYR A 57 -12.10 4.16 9.79
C TYR A 57 -10.99 3.78 10.77
N PHE A 58 -9.73 4.05 10.42
CA PHE A 58 -8.60 3.75 11.30
C PHE A 58 -8.60 4.59 12.58
N LEU A 59 -9.11 5.83 12.53
CA LEU A 59 -9.21 6.74 13.67
C LEU A 59 -10.39 6.41 14.59
N LEU A 60 -11.59 6.21 14.03
CA LEU A 60 -12.85 6.10 14.79
C LEU A 60 -13.53 4.73 14.61
N GLY A 61 -13.57 4.20 13.39
CA GLY A 61 -14.32 2.99 13.05
C GLY A 61 -13.84 1.73 13.77
N ARG A 62 -12.53 1.59 13.98
CA ARG A 62 -11.93 0.46 14.72
C ARG A 62 -12.33 0.37 16.20
N GLY A 63 -12.86 1.44 16.79
CA GLY A 63 -13.40 1.43 18.16
C GLY A 63 -14.82 0.86 18.25
N GLN A 64 -15.51 0.68 17.12
CA GLN A 64 -16.93 0.32 17.06
C GLN A 64 -17.18 -1.18 16.82
N ARG A 65 -16.12 -1.96 16.62
CA ARG A 65 -16.16 -3.42 16.45
C ARG A 65 -16.28 -4.14 17.80
N VAL A 66 -17.06 -5.21 17.81
CA VAL A 66 -17.33 -6.07 18.99
C VAL A 66 -16.34 -7.23 19.02
N THR A 67 -16.10 -7.85 17.87
CA THR A 67 -15.03 -8.85 17.75
C THR A 67 -13.77 -8.17 17.24
N SER A 68 -12.64 -8.49 17.87
CA SER A 68 -11.31 -8.18 17.33
C SER A 68 -10.72 -9.47 16.80
N TYR A 69 -11.25 -9.95 15.67
CA TYR A 69 -10.56 -11.00 14.94
C TYR A 69 -9.20 -10.44 14.56
N GLN A 70 -8.16 -11.04 15.13
CA GLN A 70 -6.79 -10.70 14.85
C GLN A 70 -6.34 -11.26 13.49
N VAL A 71 -7.10 -11.01 12.42
CA VAL A 71 -6.45 -10.81 11.12
C VAL A 71 -5.39 -9.69 11.24
N GLY A 72 -5.57 -8.80 12.23
CA GLY A 72 -4.68 -8.63 13.39
C GLY A 72 -3.24 -8.32 13.12
N LYS A 73 -2.97 -7.05 12.84
CA LYS A 73 -1.66 -6.40 12.94
C LYS A 73 -0.55 -7.00 12.08
N THR A 74 -0.20 -8.26 12.23
CA THR A 74 0.81 -8.98 11.44
C THR A 74 0.46 -8.99 9.96
N VAL A 75 -0.78 -9.34 9.58
CA VAL A 75 -1.19 -9.31 8.16
C VAL A 75 -1.18 -7.88 7.62
N MET A 76 -1.61 -6.90 8.44
CA MET A 76 -1.54 -5.47 8.09
C MET A 76 -0.09 -5.03 7.82
N ILE A 77 0.83 -5.41 8.70
CA ILE A 77 2.24 -5.11 8.59
C ILE A 77 2.81 -5.79 7.34
N ILE A 78 2.45 -7.03 7.05
CA ILE A 78 2.90 -7.75 5.85
C ILE A 78 2.37 -7.07 4.57
N ILE A 79 1.06 -6.80 4.49
CA ILE A 79 0.42 -6.14 3.35
C ILE A 79 0.98 -4.73 3.12
N LEU A 80 1.43 -4.04 4.17
CA LEU A 80 2.02 -2.71 4.05
C LEU A 80 3.54 -2.78 3.73
N LEU A 81 4.26 -3.72 4.34
CA LEU A 81 5.71 -3.86 4.13
C LEU A 81 6.04 -4.42 2.75
N ILE A 82 5.30 -5.41 2.24
CA ILE A 82 5.57 -6.00 0.92
C ILE A 82 5.61 -4.95 -0.21
N PRO A 83 4.56 -4.12 -0.43
CA PRO A 83 4.57 -3.13 -1.49
C PRO A 83 5.64 -2.07 -1.25
N VAL A 84 5.87 -1.66 0.00
CA VAL A 84 6.94 -0.70 0.33
C VAL A 84 8.32 -1.26 -0.02
N LEU A 85 8.61 -2.51 0.35
CA LEU A 85 9.86 -3.17 0.03
C LEU A 85 10.04 -3.38 -1.47
N LEU A 86 8.99 -3.77 -2.19
CA LEU A 86 9.01 -3.89 -3.65
C LEU A 86 9.28 -2.54 -4.32
N ILE A 87 8.63 -1.47 -3.86
CA ILE A 87 8.86 -0.11 -4.35
C ILE A 87 10.33 0.27 -4.13
N ILE A 88 10.85 0.12 -2.90
CA ILE A 88 12.24 0.44 -2.58
C ILE A 88 13.20 -0.37 -3.44
N ALA A 89 13.01 -1.69 -3.55
CA ALA A 89 13.84 -2.56 -4.37
C ALA A 89 13.82 -2.12 -5.84
N PHE A 90 12.66 -1.76 -6.37
CA PHE A 90 12.52 -1.30 -7.75
C PHE A 90 13.26 0.02 -8.01
N TYR A 91 13.18 0.97 -7.09
CA TYR A 91 13.97 2.21 -7.15
C TYR A 91 15.48 1.90 -7.06
N LEU A 92 15.90 1.04 -6.13
CA LEU A 92 17.31 0.66 -5.99
C LEU A 92 17.86 -0.02 -7.25
N LEU A 93 17.10 -0.92 -7.89
CA LEU A 93 17.51 -1.55 -9.14
C LEU A 93 17.62 -0.54 -10.28
N TYR A 94 16.67 0.41 -10.36
CA TYR A 94 16.68 1.47 -11.36
C TYR A 94 17.90 2.39 -11.21
N PHE A 95 18.27 2.76 -9.98
CA PHE A 95 19.47 3.57 -9.71
C PHE A 95 20.78 2.76 -9.70
N GLY A 96 20.74 1.46 -9.41
CA GLY A 96 21.92 0.59 -9.37
C GLY A 96 22.44 0.22 -10.76
N ASN A 97 21.56 0.13 -11.75
CA ASN A 97 21.95 -0.08 -13.16
C ASN A 97 22.67 1.14 -13.78
N PHE A 98 22.87 2.22 -13.02
CA PHE A 98 23.56 3.43 -13.46
C PHE A 98 25.09 3.39 -13.26
N GLY A 99 25.65 2.35 -12.64
CA GLY A 99 26.97 2.43 -12.00
C GLY A 99 28.14 1.65 -12.62
N PHE A 100 27.98 0.81 -13.64
CA PHE A 100 29.11 0.04 -14.16
C PHE A 100 29.00 -0.24 -15.67
N HIS A 101 29.43 0.73 -16.47
CA HIS A 101 29.99 0.45 -17.79
C HIS A 101 31.51 0.52 -17.61
N PRO A 102 32.25 -0.60 -17.60
CA PRO A 102 33.69 -0.53 -17.69
C PRO A 102 34.00 0.08 -19.06
N ASP A 103 34.60 1.27 -19.09
CA ASP A 103 35.13 1.84 -20.31
C ASP A 103 36.13 0.84 -20.90
N ILE A 104 35.74 0.15 -21.97
CA ILE A 104 36.63 -0.76 -22.69
C ILE A 104 37.71 0.13 -23.31
N PRO A 105 38.99 -0.01 -22.90
CA PRO A 105 40.07 0.77 -23.49
C PRO A 105 40.09 0.54 -25.00
N GLU A 106 40.20 1.62 -25.79
CA GLU A 106 40.19 1.52 -27.26
C GLU A 106 41.30 0.59 -27.80
N THR A 107 42.34 0.34 -27.00
CA THR A 107 43.45 -0.58 -27.31
C THR A 107 43.04 -2.05 -27.42
N ILE A 108 41.83 -2.43 -27.00
CA ILE A 108 41.31 -3.82 -27.06
C ILE A 108 40.24 -3.97 -28.16
N ARG A 109 39.92 -2.91 -28.91
CA ARG A 109 39.04 -3.02 -30.07
C ARG A 109 39.82 -3.60 -31.26
N ILE A 110 39.84 -4.94 -31.36
CA ILE A 110 40.33 -5.69 -32.52
C ILE A 110 39.18 -5.84 -33.52
#